data_AF-A0AAV2TD86-F1
#
_entry.id   AF-A0AAV2TD86-F1
#
_cell.length_a   1.000
_cell.length_b   1.000
_cell.length_c   1.000
_cell.angle_alpha   90.00
_cell.angle_beta   90.00
_cell.angle_gamma   90.00
#
_symmetry.space_group_name_H-M   'P 1'
#
loop_
_entity.id
_entity.type
_entity.pdbx_description
1 polymer ?
#
loop_
_entity_poly.entity_id
_entity_poly.type
_entity_poly.pdbx_seq_one_letter_code
_entity_poly.pdbx_strand_id
1 'polypeptide(L)'
;MPSVHGREPDAFSECVSDHCEASLTAKFGTDLTGLEWEAVERRRRLTERLTYENEAFQGYIQDHVFPTAVPETSCTGAVCNHRRTMKAAFAGRLSSDHPESRQELDIETKCNVIRTQSLLLEKDMKKYMEKCEQILAEFRAKLEGYNIRFSEIFKLKEDFACSIICGGCPVNACTVEAECLLRYQENYTRGRDALISKYKLQNPLLRNRLRRMERQTRQIEMTDKQSKMELDAIRHENESCMDQLRTVSKEIMQTKALGLTISMTAQYEWEKLKVALQENTRTIHETWRKKSVVKSIQEQLEKHSSNDVAEAFVNRRLLRKVKYFRAPSVWNFIDAILEGVAIDKEFKIAERRRYISQIIHNKNKRLLLKFQSRSEQPSSSGERGATSGYEGFLENGKRRRG
;
A
#
# COMPACT_ATOMS: atom_id res chain seq x y z
N MET A 1 36.13 45.26 69.69
CA MET A 1 35.25 46.18 70.46
C MET A 1 35.66 47.60 70.09
N PRO A 2 34.78 48.52 69.67
CA PRO A 2 33.35 48.61 70.01
C PRO A 2 32.33 48.64 68.83
N SER A 3 31.07 48.36 69.20
CA SER A 3 29.75 48.86 68.70
C SER A 3 29.45 48.79 67.19
N VAL A 4 28.67 47.83 66.68
CA VAL A 4 27.18 47.73 66.69
C VAL A 4 26.48 49.00 66.19
N HIS A 5 25.81 48.89 65.04
CA HIS A 5 24.52 49.46 64.56
C HIS A 5 24.34 48.87 63.13
N GLY A 6 23.42 47.97 62.80
CA GLY A 6 22.03 47.85 63.23
C GLY A 6 21.16 48.81 62.41
N ARG A 7 20.89 48.52 61.13
CA ARG A 7 19.82 49.17 60.36
C ARG A 7 18.83 48.10 59.87
N GLU A 8 17.60 48.28 60.31
CA GLU A 8 16.41 47.53 59.93
C GLU A 8 16.06 47.74 58.44
N PRO A 9 15.39 46.77 57.80
CA PRO A 9 14.80 46.96 56.48
C PRO A 9 13.42 47.62 56.59
N ASP A 10 13.22 48.67 55.79
CA ASP A 10 11.97 49.41 55.67
C ASP A 10 10.81 48.51 55.20
N ALA A 11 9.90 48.23 56.13
CA ALA A 11 8.57 47.71 55.88
C ALA A 11 7.64 48.84 55.39
N PHE A 12 7.80 49.28 54.15
CA PHE A 12 6.92 50.27 53.52
C PHE A 12 6.77 49.99 52.02
N SER A 13 6.11 48.88 51.66
CA SER A 13 5.60 48.71 50.28
C SER A 13 4.47 47.69 50.15
N GLU A 14 4.14 46.92 51.20
CA GLU A 14 3.02 45.96 51.17
C GLU A 14 1.65 46.59 51.52
N CYS A 15 1.56 47.86 51.92
CA CYS A 15 0.28 48.41 52.42
C CYS A 15 -0.64 49.09 51.38
N VAL A 16 -0.29 49.20 50.09
CA VAL A 16 -1.12 49.98 49.14
C VAL A 16 -2.09 49.10 48.33
N SER A 17 -1.80 47.81 48.15
CA SER A 17 -2.72 46.91 47.43
C SER A 17 -3.92 46.51 48.29
N ASP A 18 -3.71 46.19 49.57
CA ASP A 18 -4.76 45.64 50.44
C ASP A 18 -5.81 46.68 50.87
N HIS A 19 -5.42 47.96 50.92
CA HIS A 19 -6.34 49.04 51.33
C HIS A 19 -7.31 49.49 50.22
N CYS A 20 -6.98 49.24 48.95
CA CYS A 20 -7.88 49.52 47.83
C CYS A 20 -8.96 48.44 47.67
N GLU A 21 -8.65 47.16 47.96
CA GLU A 21 -9.65 46.08 47.93
C GLU A 21 -10.68 46.21 49.08
N ALA A 22 -10.25 46.68 50.25
CA ALA A 22 -11.12 46.88 51.41
C ALA A 22 -12.07 48.09 51.28
N SER A 23 -11.70 49.12 50.51
CA SER A 23 -12.50 50.35 50.36
C SER A 23 -13.60 50.23 49.30
N LEU A 24 -13.42 49.34 48.30
CA LEU A 24 -14.44 49.08 47.28
C LEU A 24 -15.59 48.19 47.81
N THR A 25 -15.29 47.26 48.71
CA THR A 25 -16.30 46.40 49.35
C THR A 25 -17.19 47.16 50.33
N ALA A 26 -16.69 48.23 50.96
CA ALA A 26 -17.44 49.03 51.92
C ALA A 26 -18.46 50.02 51.29
N LYS A 27 -18.35 50.34 49.99
CA LYS A 27 -19.24 51.33 49.32
C LYS A 27 -20.36 50.71 48.48
N PHE A 28 -20.31 49.41 48.20
CA PHE A 28 -21.39 48.67 47.55
C PHE A 28 -21.90 47.57 48.49
N GLY A 29 -22.67 47.99 49.50
CA GLY A 29 -23.40 47.11 50.39
C GLY A 29 -24.54 46.40 49.68
N THR A 30 -24.22 45.37 48.92
CA THR A 30 -25.15 44.31 48.55
C THR A 30 -24.41 43.00 48.75
N ASP A 31 -24.89 42.17 49.68
CA ASP A 31 -24.54 40.75 49.77
C ASP A 31 -24.95 40.11 48.44
N LEU A 32 -24.05 40.18 47.46
CA LEU A 32 -24.24 39.57 46.16
C LEU A 32 -24.39 38.09 46.42
N THR A 33 -25.55 37.54 46.07
CA THR A 33 -25.75 36.09 46.09
C THR A 33 -24.64 35.44 45.25
N GLY A 34 -24.25 34.18 45.53
CA GLY A 34 -23.14 33.53 44.80
C GLY A 34 -23.25 33.62 43.27
N LEU A 35 -24.48 33.68 42.75
CA LEU A 35 -24.79 33.88 41.33
C LEU A 35 -24.45 35.29 40.80
N GLU A 36 -24.60 36.32 41.62
CA GLU A 36 -24.25 37.70 41.25
C GLU A 36 -22.75 37.93 41.30
N TRP A 37 -22.03 37.29 42.23
CA TRP A 37 -20.56 37.30 42.23
C TRP A 37 -19.99 36.62 40.99
N GLU A 38 -20.54 35.46 40.59
CA GLU A 38 -20.20 34.81 39.33
C GLU A 38 -20.51 35.69 38.09
N ALA A 39 -21.54 36.53 38.15
CA ALA A 39 -21.87 37.46 37.06
C ALA A 39 -20.89 38.64 36.99
N VAL A 40 -20.49 39.19 38.14
CA VAL A 40 -19.47 40.25 38.24
C VAL A 40 -18.11 39.75 37.79
N GLU A 41 -17.70 38.56 38.23
CA GLU A 41 -16.43 37.94 37.85
C GLU A 41 -16.39 37.58 36.34
N ARG A 42 -17.50 37.09 35.78
CA ARG A 42 -17.64 36.92 34.32
C ARG A 42 -17.50 38.23 33.56
N ARG A 43 -18.11 39.30 34.07
CA ARG A 43 -18.03 40.63 33.44
C ARG A 43 -16.61 41.18 33.51
N ARG A 44 -15.91 41.01 34.64
CA ARG A 44 -14.51 41.39 34.81
C ARG A 44 -13.60 40.69 33.79
N ARG A 45 -13.71 39.36 33.67
CA ARG A 45 -12.93 38.58 32.69
C ARG A 45 -13.23 38.99 31.25
N LEU A 46 -14.47 39.33 30.95
CA LEU A 46 -14.86 39.83 29.63
C LEU A 46 -14.25 41.21 29.36
N THR A 47 -14.28 42.12 30.34
CA THR A 47 -13.64 43.43 30.20
C THR A 47 -12.13 43.31 30.04
N GLU A 48 -11.47 42.43 30.81
CA GLU A 48 -10.04 42.16 30.69
C GLU A 48 -9.67 41.58 29.31
N ARG A 49 -10.49 40.66 28.79
CA ARG A 49 -10.30 40.14 27.42
C ARG A 49 -10.43 41.25 26.38
N LEU A 50 -11.47 42.08 26.48
CA LEU A 50 -11.69 43.18 25.54
C LEU A 50 -10.58 44.23 25.63
N THR A 51 -10.01 44.48 26.82
CA THR A 51 -8.86 45.38 26.94
C THR A 51 -7.63 44.82 26.23
N TYR A 52 -7.31 43.52 26.37
CA TYR A 52 -6.19 42.91 25.65
C TYR A 52 -6.38 42.90 24.14
N GLU A 53 -7.60 42.63 23.68
CA GLU A 53 -7.93 42.69 22.25
C GLU A 53 -7.76 44.12 21.73
N ASN A 54 -8.29 45.12 22.44
CA ASN A 54 -8.18 46.53 22.06
C ASN A 54 -6.71 47.01 22.05
N GLU A 55 -5.90 46.61 23.02
CA GLU A 55 -4.46 46.90 23.06
C GLU A 55 -3.72 46.27 21.88
N ALA A 56 -4.03 45.01 21.54
CA ALA A 56 -3.45 44.34 20.36
C ALA A 56 -3.83 45.07 19.07
N PHE A 57 -5.09 45.47 18.90
CA PHE A 57 -5.51 46.23 17.72
C PHE A 57 -4.87 47.62 17.68
N GLN A 58 -4.75 48.30 18.82
CA GLN A 58 -4.11 49.61 18.91
C GLN A 58 -2.62 49.52 18.58
N GLY A 59 -1.90 48.51 19.10
CA GLY A 59 -0.50 48.24 18.76
C GLY A 59 -0.32 47.94 17.27
N TYR A 60 -1.20 47.12 16.69
CA TYR A 60 -1.18 46.85 15.26
C TYR A 60 -1.40 48.12 14.41
N ILE A 61 -2.33 48.98 14.82
CA ILE A 61 -2.59 50.26 14.14
C ILE A 61 -1.36 51.19 14.25
N GLN A 62 -0.73 51.28 15.42
CA GLN A 62 0.48 52.09 15.62
C GLN A 62 1.67 51.58 14.81
N ASP A 63 1.86 50.26 14.71
CA ASP A 63 3.00 49.69 13.98
C ASP A 63 2.83 49.72 12.46
N HIS A 64 1.58 49.58 11.96
CA HIS A 64 1.30 49.34 10.54
C HIS A 64 0.55 50.46 9.82
N VAL A 65 -0.28 51.25 10.51
CA VAL A 65 -1.13 52.30 9.90
C VAL A 65 -0.52 53.68 10.12
N PHE A 66 -0.02 53.96 11.33
CA PHE A 66 0.67 55.21 11.66
C PHE A 66 2.01 54.91 12.33
N PRO A 67 3.02 54.43 11.58
CA PRO A 67 4.35 54.26 12.14
C PRO A 67 4.90 55.63 12.50
N THR A 68 4.70 56.03 13.76
CA THR A 68 5.20 57.29 14.29
C THR A 68 6.70 57.28 14.08
N ALA A 69 7.21 58.23 13.31
CA ALA A 69 8.64 58.39 13.07
C ALA A 69 9.31 58.75 14.40
N VAL A 70 9.77 57.74 15.13
CA VAL A 70 10.66 57.95 16.26
C VAL A 70 11.97 58.52 15.68
N PRO A 71 12.48 59.67 16.16
CA PRO A 71 13.72 60.24 15.65
C PRO A 71 14.87 59.26 15.91
N GLU A 72 15.54 58.86 14.84
CA GLU A 72 16.79 58.09 14.88
C GLU A 72 17.83 58.88 15.68
N THR A 73 18.04 58.51 16.94
CA THR A 73 19.26 58.88 17.66
C THR A 73 20.16 57.65 17.76
N SER A 74 21.17 57.68 16.91
CA SER A 74 22.47 57.01 17.01
C SER A 74 22.49 55.50 17.24
N CYS A 75 22.41 54.73 16.15
CA CYS A 75 23.08 53.42 16.04
C CYS A 75 23.84 53.36 14.72
N THR A 76 25.13 53.73 14.76
CA THR A 76 26.08 53.45 13.69
C THR A 76 26.37 51.95 13.66
N GLY A 77 25.96 51.29 12.58
CA GLY A 77 26.28 49.87 12.39
C GLY A 77 25.44 49.23 11.29
N ALA A 78 26.10 48.90 10.18
CA ALA A 78 25.52 48.41 8.94
C ALA A 78 24.82 47.04 9.08
N VAL A 79 23.58 46.97 9.58
CA VAL A 79 22.69 45.80 9.45
C VAL A 79 21.22 46.22 9.44
N CYS A 80 20.74 46.87 8.38
CA CYS A 80 19.30 47.10 8.21
C CYS A 80 18.88 47.36 6.76
N ASN A 81 19.21 46.43 5.85
CA ASN A 81 18.70 46.45 4.48
C ASN A 81 17.49 45.52 4.21
N HIS A 82 16.93 44.84 5.21
CA HIS A 82 15.79 43.93 4.99
C HIS A 82 14.41 44.50 5.37
N ARG A 83 14.33 45.73 5.88
CA ARG A 83 13.05 46.37 6.28
C ARG A 83 12.53 47.39 5.26
N ARG A 84 13.22 47.59 4.13
CA ARG A 84 12.89 48.64 3.13
C ARG A 84 12.02 48.16 1.97
N THR A 85 11.88 46.86 1.71
CA THR A 85 11.17 46.34 0.53
C THR A 85 9.64 46.26 0.68
N MET A 86 9.10 46.40 1.90
CA MET A 86 7.64 46.45 2.13
C MET A 86 7.09 47.86 2.44
N LYS A 87 7.95 48.89 2.49
CA LYS A 87 7.52 50.28 2.77
C LYS A 87 7.09 51.06 1.53
N ALA A 88 7.52 50.66 0.34
CA ALA A 88 7.22 51.39 -0.90
C ALA A 88 5.90 50.95 -1.58
N ALA A 89 5.34 49.78 -1.24
CA ALA A 89 4.17 49.25 -1.92
C ALA A 89 2.83 49.84 -1.44
N PHE A 90 2.79 50.46 -0.25
CA PHE A 90 1.54 50.96 0.35
C PHE A 90 1.41 52.50 0.38
N ALA A 91 2.50 53.23 0.19
CA ALA A 91 2.51 54.70 0.28
C ALA A 91 1.92 55.42 -0.96
N GLY A 92 1.57 54.68 -2.02
CA GLY A 92 1.10 55.25 -3.29
C GLY A 92 -0.43 55.34 -3.46
N ARG A 93 -1.24 55.02 -2.44
CA ARG A 93 -2.72 54.89 -2.61
C ARG A 93 -3.55 55.44 -1.46
N LEU A 94 -3.16 56.57 -0.87
CA LEU A 94 -4.06 57.28 0.05
C LEU A 94 -4.09 58.77 -0.31
N SER A 95 -4.82 59.06 -1.38
CA SER A 95 -5.41 60.38 -1.62
C SER A 95 -6.81 60.14 -2.17
N SER A 96 -7.74 59.92 -1.26
CA SER A 96 -9.17 60.11 -1.48
C SER A 96 -9.82 60.18 -0.11
N ASP A 97 -10.16 61.41 0.27
CA ASP A 97 -11.07 61.72 1.37
C ASP A 97 -12.36 60.93 1.22
N HIS A 98 -12.64 60.02 2.16
CA HIS A 98 -13.99 59.54 2.41
C HIS A 98 -14.15 59.24 3.91
N PRO A 99 -15.14 59.84 4.60
CA PRO A 99 -15.41 59.56 5.99
C PRO A 99 -16.17 58.24 6.11
N GLU A 100 -15.66 57.35 6.95
CA GLU A 100 -16.43 56.35 7.70
C GLU A 100 -17.28 55.34 6.90
N SER A 101 -16.63 54.52 6.08
CA SER A 101 -16.99 53.11 6.06
C SER A 101 -16.32 52.45 7.27
N ARG A 102 -17.06 52.28 8.37
CA ARG A 102 -16.66 51.36 9.45
C ARG A 102 -16.61 49.96 8.86
N GLN A 103 -15.50 49.64 8.22
CA GLN A 103 -15.26 48.32 7.66
C GLN A 103 -15.09 47.38 8.84
N GLU A 104 -16.11 46.58 9.12
CA GLU A 104 -16.02 45.53 10.12
C GLU A 104 -14.91 44.58 9.66
N LEU A 105 -13.81 44.55 10.42
CA LEU A 105 -12.73 43.61 10.16
C LEU A 105 -13.28 42.20 10.29
N ASP A 106 -13.08 41.41 9.25
CA ASP A 106 -13.47 40.00 9.23
C ASP A 106 -12.79 39.24 10.37
N ILE A 107 -13.46 38.23 10.92
CA ILE A 107 -13.00 37.50 12.11
C ILE A 107 -11.61 36.90 11.85
N GLU A 108 -11.35 36.42 10.63
CA GLU A 108 -10.05 35.89 10.23
C GLU A 108 -8.96 36.98 10.28
N THR A 109 -9.26 38.19 9.80
CA THR A 109 -8.33 39.33 9.86
C THR A 109 -8.05 39.77 11.31
N LYS A 110 -9.07 39.76 12.18
CA LYS A 110 -8.92 40.05 13.61
C LYS A 110 -8.03 39.01 14.31
N CYS A 111 -8.26 37.72 14.06
CA CYS A 111 -7.42 36.64 14.59
C CYS A 111 -5.98 36.74 14.09
N ASN A 112 -5.77 37.11 12.83
CA ASN A 112 -4.43 37.31 12.27
C ASN A 112 -3.71 38.49 12.93
N VAL A 113 -4.39 39.60 13.17
CA VAL A 113 -3.83 40.77 13.87
C VAL A 113 -3.43 40.42 15.31
N ILE A 114 -4.30 39.73 16.06
CA ILE A 114 -3.99 39.32 17.43
C ILE A 114 -2.80 38.36 17.44
N ARG A 115 -2.74 37.41 16.49
CA ARG A 115 -1.62 36.47 16.38
C ARG A 115 -0.30 37.15 16.05
N THR A 116 -0.29 38.11 15.11
CA THR A 116 0.94 38.84 14.76
C THR A 116 1.44 39.69 15.91
N GLN A 117 0.53 40.37 16.62
CA GLN A 117 0.88 41.18 17.79
C GLN A 117 1.37 40.33 18.96
N SER A 118 0.74 39.18 19.22
CA SER A 118 1.22 38.22 20.22
C SER A 118 2.65 37.75 19.90
N LEU A 119 2.96 37.42 18.64
CA LEU A 119 4.32 37.05 18.23
C LEU A 119 5.33 38.19 18.35
N LEU A 120 4.92 39.43 18.08
CA LEU A 120 5.76 40.61 18.25
C LEU A 120 6.07 40.87 19.72
N LEU A 121 5.05 40.82 20.58
CA LEU A 121 5.21 40.96 22.03
C LEU A 121 6.10 39.86 22.62
N GLU A 122 5.92 38.60 22.20
CA GLU A 122 6.82 37.51 22.61
C GLU A 122 8.27 37.77 22.18
N LYS A 123 8.46 38.27 20.96
CA LYS A 123 9.79 38.60 20.44
C LYS A 123 10.42 39.76 21.20
N ASP A 124 9.64 40.78 21.53
CA ASP A 124 10.15 41.94 22.28
C ASP A 124 10.41 41.57 23.73
N MET A 125 9.56 40.75 24.36
CA MET A 125 9.81 40.18 25.69
C MET A 125 11.13 39.42 25.73
N LYS A 126 11.40 38.57 24.72
CA LYS A 126 12.70 37.87 24.60
C LYS A 126 13.87 38.83 24.48
N LYS A 127 13.76 39.87 23.64
CA LYS A 127 14.82 40.90 23.54
C LYS A 127 15.02 41.66 24.84
N TYR A 128 13.95 41.98 25.56
CA TYR A 128 14.04 42.65 26.86
C TYR A 128 14.71 41.73 27.89
N MET A 129 14.37 40.45 27.92
CA MET A 129 15.05 39.47 28.77
C MET A 129 16.54 39.37 28.43
N GLU A 130 16.91 39.24 27.17
CA GLU A 130 18.31 39.21 26.73
C GLU A 130 19.07 40.48 27.16
N LYS A 131 18.45 41.66 27.04
CA LYS A 131 19.03 42.93 27.52
C LYS A 131 19.20 42.93 29.04
N CYS A 132 18.19 42.49 29.79
CA CYS A 132 18.27 42.39 31.24
C CYS A 132 19.38 41.42 31.67
N GLU A 133 19.51 40.27 31.02
CA GLU A 133 20.59 39.31 31.27
C GLU A 133 21.96 39.89 30.96
N GLN A 134 22.11 40.63 29.86
CA GLN A 134 23.35 41.33 29.52
C GLN A 134 23.72 42.36 30.60
N ILE A 135 22.76 43.17 31.04
CA ILE A 135 22.98 44.18 32.10
C ILE A 135 23.33 43.50 33.43
N LEU A 136 22.65 42.42 33.79
CA LEU A 136 22.95 41.64 34.99
C LEU A 136 24.35 41.02 34.91
N ALA A 137 24.74 40.48 33.74
CA ALA A 137 26.09 39.96 33.52
C ALA A 137 27.15 41.06 33.66
N GLU A 138 26.89 42.27 33.15
CA GLU A 138 27.79 43.41 33.30
C GLU A 138 27.93 43.82 34.77
N PHE A 139 26.83 43.93 35.52
CA PHE A 139 26.89 44.25 36.95
C PHE A 139 27.60 43.17 37.76
N ARG A 140 27.37 41.89 37.46
CA ARG A 140 28.10 40.77 38.09
C ARG A 140 29.60 40.88 37.81
N ALA A 141 29.99 41.14 36.57
CA ALA A 141 31.40 41.34 36.20
C ALA A 141 32.02 42.55 36.92
N LYS A 142 31.28 43.66 37.07
CA LYS A 142 31.73 44.83 37.84
C LYS A 142 31.92 44.50 39.31
N LEU A 143 30.95 43.83 39.93
CA LEU A 143 31.02 43.40 41.33
C LEU A 143 32.21 42.46 41.58
N GLU A 144 32.41 41.47 40.71
CA GLU A 144 33.57 40.57 40.80
C GLU A 144 34.88 41.35 40.65
N GLY A 145 34.94 42.29 39.70
CA GLY A 145 36.07 43.20 39.54
C GLY A 145 36.35 44.03 40.80
N TYR A 146 35.32 44.60 41.43
CA TYR A 146 35.47 45.33 42.69
C TYR A 146 35.93 44.44 43.83
N ASN A 147 35.41 43.21 43.95
CA ASN A 147 35.84 42.26 44.97
C ASN A 147 37.32 41.88 44.81
N ILE A 148 37.77 41.63 43.57
CA ILE A 148 39.17 41.37 43.29
C ILE A 148 40.02 42.57 43.71
N ARG A 149 39.66 43.79 43.28
CA ARG A 149 40.39 45.01 43.66
C ARG A 149 40.41 45.26 45.16
N PHE A 150 39.29 45.05 45.83
CA PHE A 150 39.20 45.19 47.29
C PHE A 150 40.14 44.20 47.98
N SER A 151 40.16 42.94 47.54
CA SER A 151 41.08 41.93 48.09
C SER A 151 42.55 42.26 47.81
N GLU A 152 42.88 42.83 46.65
CA GLU A 152 44.23 43.28 46.32
C GLU A 152 44.66 44.44 47.22
N ILE A 153 43.82 45.47 47.38
CA ILE A 153 44.10 46.62 48.25
C ILE A 153 44.28 46.17 49.69
N PHE A 154 43.43 45.26 50.17
CA PHE A 154 43.51 44.74 51.53
C PHE A 154 44.82 43.98 51.77
N LYS A 155 45.20 43.08 50.85
CA LYS A 155 46.50 42.40 50.89
C LYS A 155 47.66 43.38 50.87
N LEU A 156 47.63 44.38 49.99
CA LEU A 156 48.68 45.41 49.93
C LEU A 156 48.78 46.23 51.22
N LYS A 157 47.65 46.50 51.87
CA LYS A 157 47.62 47.18 53.16
C LYS A 157 48.25 46.31 54.25
N GLU A 158 47.90 45.02 54.32
CA GLU A 158 48.46 44.07 55.29
C GLU A 158 49.96 43.85 55.04
N ASP A 159 50.37 43.63 53.79
CA ASP A 159 51.76 43.46 53.39
C ASP A 159 52.59 44.70 53.74
N PHE A 160 52.05 45.90 53.52
CA PHE A 160 52.68 47.16 53.91
C PHE A 160 52.81 47.27 55.44
N ALA A 161 51.75 46.96 56.19
CA ALA A 161 51.77 47.01 57.65
C ALA A 161 52.78 46.02 58.24
N CYS A 162 52.82 44.78 57.73
CA CYS A 162 53.78 43.77 58.17
C CYS A 162 55.22 44.17 57.81
N SER A 163 55.47 44.59 56.56
CA SER A 163 56.82 44.83 56.05
C SER A 163 57.44 46.11 56.60
N ILE A 164 56.65 47.18 56.75
CA ILE A 164 57.16 48.50 57.14
C ILE A 164 56.92 48.78 58.62
N ILE A 165 55.70 48.56 59.13
CA ILE A 165 55.35 48.93 60.50
C ILE A 165 55.90 47.90 61.50
N CYS A 166 55.79 46.59 61.20
CA CYS A 166 56.24 45.53 62.11
C CYS A 166 57.70 45.10 61.88
N GLY A 167 58.17 45.15 60.63
CA GLY A 167 59.52 44.68 60.26
C GLY A 167 60.60 45.75 60.13
N GLY A 168 60.23 47.02 59.99
CA GLY A 168 61.16 48.12 59.65
C GLY A 168 61.31 49.22 60.72
N CYS A 169 60.61 49.12 61.85
CA CYS A 169 60.74 50.05 62.96
C CYS A 169 61.28 49.34 64.20
N PRO A 170 62.29 49.88 64.91
CA PRO A 170 62.63 49.40 66.24
C PRO A 170 61.42 49.64 67.16
N VAL A 171 61.09 48.65 68.01
CA VAL A 171 59.85 48.57 68.84
C VAL A 171 59.54 49.84 69.65
N ASN A 172 60.54 50.71 69.86
CA ASN A 172 60.45 51.90 70.71
C ASN A 172 60.41 53.24 69.94
N ALA A 173 60.56 53.25 68.60
CA ALA A 173 60.50 54.47 67.80
C ALA A 173 59.41 54.37 66.73
N CYS A 174 58.41 55.24 66.81
CA CYS A 174 57.29 55.30 65.86
C CYS A 174 57.68 55.96 64.52
N THR A 175 58.97 55.98 64.19
CA THR A 175 59.55 56.63 63.00
C THR A 175 60.03 55.56 62.03
N VAL A 176 59.41 55.52 60.86
CA VAL A 176 59.77 54.60 59.76
C VAL A 176 61.08 55.06 59.12
N GLU A 177 62.05 54.16 59.01
CA GLU A 177 63.29 54.41 58.27
C GLU A 177 63.00 54.55 56.77
N ALA A 178 63.54 55.61 56.15
CA ALA A 178 63.34 55.89 54.73
C ALA A 178 63.82 54.73 53.83
N GLU A 179 64.89 54.02 54.22
CA GLU A 179 65.41 52.86 53.49
C GLU A 179 64.40 51.71 53.43
N CYS A 180 63.67 51.44 54.52
CA CYS A 180 62.65 50.39 54.56
C CYS A 180 61.50 50.70 53.59
N LEU A 181 61.09 51.97 53.50
CA LEU A 181 60.07 52.40 52.54
C LEU A 181 60.55 52.29 51.10
N LEU A 182 61.78 52.73 50.81
CA LEU A 182 62.37 52.64 49.46
C LEU A 182 62.51 51.18 49.01
N ARG A 183 63.02 50.30 49.88
CA ARG A 183 63.15 48.88 49.60
C ARG A 183 61.80 48.20 49.35
N TYR A 184 60.76 48.56 50.12
CA TYR A 184 59.41 48.08 49.86
C TYR A 184 58.89 48.53 48.49
N GLN A 185 59.09 49.81 48.14
CA GLN A 185 58.68 50.34 46.84
C GLN A 185 59.39 49.63 45.67
N GLU A 186 60.70 49.41 45.77
CA GLU A 186 61.49 48.68 44.76
C GLU A 186 61.05 47.22 44.61
N ASN A 187 60.80 46.52 45.71
CA ASN A 187 60.30 45.15 45.68
C ASN A 187 58.88 45.08 45.09
N TYR A 188 58.02 46.04 45.42
CA TYR A 188 56.68 46.13 44.88
C TYR A 188 56.68 46.40 43.36
N THR A 189 57.48 47.37 42.89
CA THR A 189 57.61 47.66 41.45
C THR A 189 58.17 46.47 40.68
N ARG A 190 59.24 45.83 41.20
CA ARG A 190 59.81 44.61 40.61
C ARG A 190 58.81 43.45 40.56
N GLY A 191 57.99 43.28 41.59
CA GLY A 191 56.91 42.30 41.62
C GLY A 191 55.84 42.56 40.55
N ARG A 192 55.48 43.84 40.33
CA ARG A 192 54.55 44.22 39.25
C ARG A 192 55.15 43.94 37.88
N ASP A 193 56.43 44.25 37.66
CA ASP A 193 57.11 43.99 36.38
C ASP A 193 57.19 42.49 36.05
N ALA A 194 57.41 41.64 37.06
CA ALA A 194 57.36 40.19 36.91
C ALA A 194 55.94 39.70 36.52
N LEU A 195 54.90 40.25 37.15
CA LEU A 195 53.51 39.94 36.79
C LEU A 195 53.17 40.42 35.37
N ILE A 196 53.58 41.63 34.99
CA ILE A 196 53.39 42.16 33.63
C ILE A 196 54.04 41.23 32.61
N SER A 197 55.28 40.79 32.86
CA SER A 197 56.00 39.87 31.99
C SER A 197 55.30 38.51 31.87
N LYS A 198 54.80 37.98 33.00
CA LYS A 198 54.00 36.75 33.03
C LYS A 198 52.72 36.89 32.19
N TYR A 199 51.95 37.96 32.38
CA TYR A 199 50.72 38.16 31.62
C TYR A 199 50.97 38.45 30.15
N LYS A 200 52.06 39.15 29.79
CA LYS A 200 52.48 39.33 28.40
C LYS A 200 52.74 38.00 27.69
N LEU A 201 53.28 37.00 28.38
CA LEU A 201 53.48 35.66 27.84
C LEU A 201 52.19 34.82 27.82
N GLN A 202 51.37 34.89 28.87
CA GLN A 202 50.15 34.09 29.00
C GLN A 202 49.01 34.55 28.07
N ASN A 203 48.86 35.86 27.86
CA ASN A 203 47.79 36.42 27.03
C ASN A 203 47.78 35.89 25.58
N PRO A 204 48.89 35.90 24.82
CA PRO A 204 48.91 35.34 23.47
C PRO A 204 48.66 33.83 23.44
N LEU A 205 49.13 33.08 24.45
CA LEU A 205 48.84 31.64 24.56
C LEU A 205 47.35 31.36 24.73
N LEU A 206 46.68 32.11 25.61
CA LEU A 206 45.24 32.00 25.81
C LEU A 206 44.45 32.43 24.57
N ARG A 207 44.86 33.52 23.90
CA ARG A 207 44.26 33.94 22.62
C ARG A 207 44.43 32.87 21.53
N ASN A 208 45.58 32.20 21.47
CA ASN A 208 45.80 31.11 20.53
C ASN A 208 44.91 29.89 20.84
N ARG A 209 44.76 29.55 22.13
CA ARG A 209 43.86 28.47 22.55
C ARG A 209 42.41 28.79 22.21
N LEU A 210 41.94 30.01 22.51
CA LEU A 210 40.60 30.48 22.14
C LEU A 210 40.38 30.35 20.62
N ARG A 211 41.29 30.89 19.80
CA ARG A 211 41.22 30.79 18.33
C ARG A 211 41.25 29.35 17.81
N ARG A 212 41.87 28.41 18.53
CA ARG A 212 41.86 26.99 18.18
C ARG A 212 40.50 26.37 18.50
N MET A 213 39.96 26.64 19.70
CA MET A 213 38.65 26.16 20.12
C MET A 213 37.54 26.69 19.20
N GLU A 214 37.54 28.00 18.90
CA GLU A 214 36.58 28.60 17.97
C GLU A 214 36.60 27.94 16.58
N ARG A 215 37.80 27.60 16.07
CA ARG A 215 37.93 26.88 14.80
C ARG A 215 37.35 25.47 14.88
N GLN A 216 37.58 24.75 15.98
CA GLN A 216 36.99 23.43 16.19
C GLN A 216 35.47 23.50 16.28
N THR A 217 34.92 24.45 17.03
CA THR A 217 33.47 24.65 17.13
C THR A 217 32.86 24.95 15.76
N ARG A 218 33.46 25.86 14.98
CA ARG A 218 33.00 26.16 13.61
C ARG A 218 33.07 24.94 12.70
N GLN A 219 34.12 24.13 12.82
CA GLN A 219 34.24 22.90 12.02
C GLN A 219 33.12 21.91 12.36
N ILE A 220 32.84 21.70 13.65
CA ILE A 220 31.75 20.82 14.12
C ILE A 220 30.39 21.34 13.65
N GLU A 221 30.13 22.65 13.78
CA GLU A 221 28.87 23.25 13.31
C GLU A 221 28.66 23.07 11.80
N MET A 222 29.74 23.10 11.02
CA MET A 222 29.67 22.87 9.57
C MET A 222 29.45 21.39 9.24
N THR A 223 30.10 20.46 9.95
CA THR A 223 29.88 19.02 9.75
C THR A 223 28.48 18.58 10.20
N ASP A 224 27.95 19.15 11.29
CA ASP A 224 26.59 18.84 11.76
C ASP A 224 25.52 19.36 10.79
N LYS A 225 25.76 20.51 10.16
CA LYS A 225 24.89 21.03 9.09
C LYS A 225 24.93 20.13 7.85
N GLN A 226 26.10 19.62 7.48
CA GLN A 226 26.24 18.65 6.39
C GLN A 226 25.46 17.36 6.70
N SER A 227 25.61 16.81 7.90
CA SER A 227 24.88 15.61 8.33
C SER A 227 23.35 15.82 8.35
N LYS A 228 22.86 16.99 8.74
CA LYS A 228 21.42 17.31 8.67
C LYS A 228 20.89 17.31 7.23
N MET A 229 21.61 17.95 6.30
CA MET A 229 21.21 17.95 4.88
C MET A 229 21.23 16.54 4.29
N GLU A 230 22.21 15.70 4.66
CA GLU A 230 22.27 14.30 4.24
C GLU A 230 21.10 13.48 4.82
N LEU A 231 20.76 13.67 6.10
CA LEU A 231 19.61 13.03 6.73
C LEU A 231 18.29 13.46 6.08
N ASP A 232 18.14 14.73 5.74
CA ASP A 232 16.95 15.25 5.05
C ASP A 232 16.87 14.72 3.61
N ALA A 233 18.00 14.59 2.91
CA ALA A 233 18.05 13.95 1.59
C ALA A 233 17.60 12.49 1.64
N ILE A 234 18.10 11.71 2.61
CA ILE A 234 17.69 10.32 2.82
C ILE A 234 16.20 10.22 3.16
N ARG A 235 15.66 11.16 3.94
CA ARG A 235 14.22 11.21 4.23
C ARG A 235 13.40 11.43 2.96
N HIS A 236 13.80 12.39 2.13
CA HIS A 236 13.12 12.63 0.85
C HIS A 236 13.22 11.44 -0.11
N GLU A 237 14.37 10.77 -0.18
CA GLU A 237 14.53 9.54 -0.97
C GLU A 237 13.60 8.42 -0.47
N ASN A 238 13.52 8.22 0.85
CA ASN A 238 12.61 7.24 1.44
C ASN A 238 11.14 7.60 1.20
N GLU A 239 10.74 8.85 1.34
CA GLU A 239 9.39 9.31 1.03
C GLU A 239 9.05 9.06 -0.45
N SER A 240 9.95 9.40 -1.35
CA SER A 240 9.79 9.14 -2.78
C SER A 240 9.66 7.65 -3.10
N CYS A 241 10.49 6.81 -2.46
CA CYS A 241 10.42 5.36 -2.61
C CYS A 241 9.10 4.79 -2.08
N MET A 242 8.62 5.29 -0.94
CA MET A 242 7.33 4.90 -0.37
C MET A 242 6.17 5.27 -1.29
N ASP A 243 6.23 6.42 -1.94
CA ASP A 243 5.21 6.82 -2.92
C ASP A 243 5.24 5.93 -4.17
N GLN A 244 6.42 5.59 -4.68
CA GLN A 244 6.56 4.62 -5.77
C GLN A 244 6.05 3.22 -5.37
N LEU A 245 6.29 2.80 -4.13
CA LEU A 245 5.78 1.52 -3.63
C LEU A 245 4.25 1.53 -3.57
N ARG A 246 3.64 2.66 -3.17
CA ARG A 246 2.19 2.84 -3.16
C ARG A 246 1.59 2.81 -4.56
N THR A 247 2.23 3.44 -5.56
CA THR A 247 1.74 3.41 -6.94
C THR A 247 1.80 1.99 -7.51
N VAL A 248 2.94 1.30 -7.37
CA VAL A 248 3.09 -0.09 -7.82
C VAL A 248 2.11 -1.01 -7.11
N SER A 249 1.91 -0.84 -5.80
CA SER A 249 0.91 -1.63 -5.05
C SER A 249 -0.51 -1.43 -5.60
N LYS A 250 -0.88 -0.19 -5.93
CA LYS A 250 -2.17 0.12 -6.55
C LYS A 250 -2.31 -0.54 -7.93
N GLU A 251 -1.26 -0.51 -8.76
CA GLU A 251 -1.24 -1.18 -10.05
C GLU A 251 -1.36 -2.71 -9.92
N ILE A 252 -0.68 -3.31 -8.94
CA ILE A 252 -0.82 -4.75 -8.63
C ILE A 252 -2.26 -5.08 -8.23
N MET A 253 -2.91 -4.24 -7.43
CA MET A 253 -4.31 -4.47 -7.05
C MET A 253 -5.26 -4.35 -8.25
N GLN A 254 -5.04 -3.37 -9.12
CA GLN A 254 -5.83 -3.20 -10.35
C GLN A 254 -5.65 -4.39 -11.31
N THR A 255 -4.41 -4.81 -11.56
CA THR A 255 -4.12 -5.97 -12.42
C THR A 255 -4.68 -7.27 -11.84
N LYS A 256 -4.63 -7.46 -10.53
CA LYS A 256 -5.29 -8.60 -9.86
C LYS A 256 -6.80 -8.59 -10.05
N ALA A 257 -7.45 -7.44 -9.91
CA ALA A 257 -8.89 -7.31 -10.14
C ALA A 257 -9.27 -7.62 -11.59
N LEU A 258 -8.49 -7.14 -12.56
CA LEU A 258 -8.67 -7.47 -13.98
C LEU A 258 -8.46 -8.97 -14.24
N GLY A 259 -7.43 -9.58 -13.64
CA GLY A 259 -7.17 -11.01 -13.75
C GLY A 259 -8.31 -11.88 -13.21
N LEU A 260 -8.88 -11.50 -12.06
CA LEU A 260 -10.07 -12.14 -11.50
C LEU A 260 -11.27 -12.03 -12.46
N THR A 261 -11.51 -10.83 -12.99
CA THR A 261 -12.61 -10.58 -13.94
C THR A 261 -12.47 -11.45 -15.19
N ILE A 262 -11.26 -11.52 -15.78
CA ILE A 262 -10.96 -12.36 -16.95
C ILE A 262 -11.15 -13.84 -16.62
N SER A 263 -10.72 -14.29 -15.44
CA SER A 263 -10.91 -15.69 -15.04
C SER A 263 -12.40 -16.04 -14.90
N MET A 264 -13.21 -15.15 -14.33
CA MET A 264 -14.65 -15.37 -14.19
C MET A 264 -15.35 -15.41 -15.54
N THR A 265 -15.01 -14.50 -16.46
CA THR A 265 -15.58 -14.50 -17.82
C THR A 265 -15.15 -15.72 -18.61
N ALA A 266 -13.89 -16.13 -18.52
CA ALA A 266 -13.40 -17.34 -19.18
C ALA A 266 -14.09 -18.61 -18.65
N GLN A 267 -14.32 -18.72 -17.33
CA GLN A 267 -15.08 -19.83 -16.75
C GLN A 267 -16.53 -19.85 -17.25
N TYR A 268 -17.18 -18.69 -17.31
CA TYR A 268 -18.55 -18.57 -17.82
C TYR A 268 -18.64 -19.00 -19.30
N GLU A 269 -17.75 -18.50 -20.15
CA GLU A 269 -17.72 -18.87 -21.58
C GLU A 269 -17.36 -20.35 -21.78
N TRP A 270 -16.47 -20.91 -20.94
CA TRP A 270 -16.15 -22.33 -20.98
C TRP A 270 -17.36 -23.21 -20.63
N GLU A 271 -18.11 -22.87 -19.58
CA GLU A 271 -19.31 -23.65 -19.22
C GLU A 271 -20.38 -23.54 -20.31
N LYS A 272 -20.57 -22.34 -20.88
CA LYS A 272 -21.47 -22.14 -22.02
C LYS A 272 -21.06 -22.96 -23.24
N LEU A 273 -19.76 -22.98 -23.57
CA LEU A 273 -19.22 -23.80 -24.67
C LEU A 273 -19.43 -25.30 -24.40
N LYS A 274 -19.21 -25.73 -23.16
CA LYS A 274 -19.42 -27.13 -22.74
C LYS A 274 -20.87 -27.56 -22.89
N VAL A 275 -21.83 -26.72 -22.50
CA VAL A 275 -23.26 -26.98 -22.74
C VAL A 275 -23.55 -27.05 -24.24
N ALA A 276 -23.06 -26.11 -25.04
CA ALA A 276 -23.24 -26.13 -26.50
C ALA A 276 -22.62 -27.37 -27.17
N LEU A 277 -21.47 -27.85 -26.68
CA LEU A 277 -20.84 -29.09 -27.14
C LEU A 277 -21.70 -30.31 -26.78
N GLN A 278 -22.23 -30.38 -25.56
CA GLN A 278 -23.15 -31.45 -25.16
C GLN A 278 -24.40 -31.48 -26.04
N GLU A 279 -25.01 -30.33 -26.31
CA GLU A 279 -26.12 -30.23 -27.25
C GLU A 279 -25.74 -30.67 -28.66
N ASN A 280 -24.57 -30.25 -29.16
CA ASN A 280 -24.07 -30.69 -30.46
C ASN A 280 -23.91 -32.22 -30.52
N THR A 281 -23.27 -32.85 -29.52
CA THR A 281 -23.16 -34.32 -29.47
C THR A 281 -24.53 -35.01 -29.46
N ARG A 282 -25.50 -34.47 -28.71
CA ARG A 282 -26.89 -34.97 -28.73
C ARG A 282 -27.52 -34.86 -30.12
N THR A 283 -27.38 -33.72 -30.79
CA THR A 283 -27.93 -33.53 -32.15
C THR A 283 -27.26 -34.44 -33.18
N ILE A 284 -25.95 -34.72 -33.05
CA ILE A 284 -25.23 -35.70 -33.86
C ILE A 284 -25.83 -37.10 -33.67
N HIS A 285 -26.06 -37.52 -32.42
CA HIS A 285 -26.69 -38.82 -32.16
C HIS A 285 -28.12 -38.90 -32.71
N GLU A 286 -28.92 -37.83 -32.55
CA GLU A 286 -30.27 -37.76 -33.09
C GLU A 286 -30.28 -37.81 -34.63
N THR A 287 -29.37 -37.09 -35.29
CA THR A 287 -29.23 -37.15 -36.75
C THR A 287 -28.76 -38.52 -37.22
N TRP A 288 -27.85 -39.17 -36.50
CA TRP A 288 -27.43 -40.53 -36.82
C TRP A 288 -28.58 -41.54 -36.68
N ARG A 289 -29.36 -41.44 -35.59
CA ARG A 289 -30.58 -42.25 -35.39
C ARG A 289 -31.58 -42.04 -36.52
N LYS A 290 -31.87 -40.78 -36.88
CA LYS A 290 -32.75 -40.43 -38.01
C LYS A 290 -32.23 -41.01 -39.33
N LYS A 291 -30.93 -40.88 -39.62
CA LYS A 291 -30.30 -41.47 -40.82
C LYS A 291 -30.45 -42.99 -40.86
N SER A 292 -30.29 -43.68 -39.73
CA SER A 292 -30.48 -45.14 -39.64
C SER A 292 -31.92 -45.54 -39.95
N VAL A 293 -32.90 -44.83 -39.37
CA VAL A 293 -34.33 -45.05 -39.66
C VAL A 293 -34.63 -44.82 -41.13
N VAL A 294 -34.14 -43.72 -41.72
CA VAL A 294 -34.31 -43.43 -43.16
C VAL A 294 -33.74 -44.55 -44.03
N LYS A 295 -32.53 -45.04 -43.73
CA LYS A 295 -31.94 -46.19 -44.45
C LYS A 295 -32.81 -47.44 -44.35
N SER A 296 -33.35 -47.75 -43.16
CA SER A 296 -34.26 -48.89 -42.98
C SER A 296 -35.55 -48.74 -43.78
N ILE A 297 -36.14 -47.53 -43.81
CA ILE A 297 -37.33 -47.25 -44.62
C ILE A 297 -37.01 -47.42 -46.11
N GLN A 298 -35.86 -46.92 -46.57
CA GLN A 298 -35.45 -47.03 -47.96
C GLN A 298 -35.25 -48.50 -48.39
N GLU A 299 -34.62 -49.33 -47.55
CA GLU A 299 -34.50 -50.77 -47.81
C GLU A 299 -35.86 -51.49 -47.79
N GLN A 300 -36.82 -51.04 -46.97
CA GLN A 300 -38.18 -51.57 -47.00
C GLN A 300 -38.89 -51.15 -48.28
N LEU A 301 -38.76 -49.89 -48.70
CA LEU A 301 -39.35 -49.36 -49.92
C LEU A 301 -38.84 -50.11 -51.16
N GLU A 302 -37.53 -50.36 -51.25
CA GLU A 302 -36.94 -51.16 -52.34
C GLU A 302 -37.48 -52.60 -52.38
N LYS A 303 -37.65 -53.24 -51.21
CA LYS A 303 -38.25 -54.58 -51.12
C LYS A 303 -39.71 -54.57 -51.53
N HIS A 304 -40.47 -53.58 -51.08
CA HIS A 304 -41.86 -53.41 -51.48
C HIS A 304 -41.96 -53.19 -52.99
N SER A 305 -41.15 -52.29 -53.57
CA SER A 305 -41.12 -52.10 -55.03
C SER A 305 -40.77 -53.38 -55.80
N SER A 306 -39.79 -54.17 -55.33
CA SER A 306 -39.45 -55.45 -55.96
C SER A 306 -40.59 -56.47 -55.82
N ASN A 307 -41.27 -56.50 -54.67
CA ASN A 307 -42.43 -57.35 -54.45
C ASN A 307 -43.60 -56.92 -55.33
N ASP A 308 -43.88 -55.62 -55.46
CA ASP A 308 -44.93 -55.09 -56.32
C ASP A 308 -44.71 -55.52 -57.78
N VAL A 309 -43.45 -55.50 -58.27
CA VAL A 309 -43.10 -56.00 -59.60
C VAL A 309 -43.31 -57.52 -59.72
N ALA A 310 -42.88 -58.29 -58.72
CA ALA A 310 -43.05 -59.74 -58.69
C ALA A 310 -44.53 -60.15 -58.61
N GLU A 311 -45.29 -59.48 -57.76
CA GLU A 311 -46.74 -59.63 -57.62
C GLU A 311 -47.44 -59.23 -58.91
N ALA A 312 -47.08 -58.10 -59.54
CA ALA A 312 -47.61 -57.73 -60.84
C ALA A 312 -47.33 -58.80 -61.92
N PHE A 313 -46.15 -59.42 -61.92
CA PHE A 313 -45.82 -60.52 -62.83
C PHE A 313 -46.65 -61.78 -62.55
N VAL A 314 -46.75 -62.18 -61.29
CA VAL A 314 -47.56 -63.34 -60.86
C VAL A 314 -49.03 -63.10 -61.17
N ASN A 315 -49.55 -61.91 -60.85
CA ASN A 315 -50.92 -61.52 -61.13
C ASN A 315 -51.19 -61.55 -62.64
N ARG A 316 -50.28 -61.02 -63.47
CA ARG A 316 -50.38 -61.12 -64.94
C ARG A 316 -50.32 -62.57 -65.46
N ARG A 317 -49.60 -63.46 -64.78
CA ARG A 317 -49.56 -64.90 -65.10
C ARG A 317 -50.84 -65.60 -64.67
N LEU A 318 -51.38 -65.31 -63.49
CA LEU A 318 -52.63 -65.85 -62.98
C LEU A 318 -53.81 -65.38 -63.83
N LEU A 319 -53.89 -64.11 -64.19
CA LEU A 319 -54.90 -63.58 -65.11
C LEU A 319 -54.84 -64.29 -66.47
N ARG A 320 -53.63 -64.58 -67.00
CA ARG A 320 -53.48 -65.43 -68.19
C ARG A 320 -54.02 -66.83 -67.96
N LYS A 321 -53.67 -67.47 -66.84
CA LYS A 321 -54.19 -68.81 -66.51
C LYS A 321 -55.72 -68.78 -66.38
N VAL A 322 -56.32 -67.85 -65.67
CA VAL A 322 -57.78 -67.71 -65.56
C VAL A 322 -58.43 -67.49 -66.93
N LYS A 323 -57.81 -66.67 -67.80
CA LYS A 323 -58.32 -66.44 -69.17
C LYS A 323 -58.32 -67.72 -70.04
N TYR A 324 -57.38 -68.64 -69.82
CA TYR A 324 -57.21 -69.85 -70.63
C TYR A 324 -57.55 -71.15 -69.88
N PHE A 325 -57.99 -71.09 -68.62
CA PHE A 325 -58.31 -72.26 -67.81
C PHE A 325 -59.75 -72.70 -68.10
N ARG A 326 -59.86 -73.90 -68.68
CA ARG A 326 -61.12 -74.62 -68.86
C ARG A 326 -61.07 -75.84 -67.96
N ALA A 327 -61.95 -75.90 -66.96
CA ALA A 327 -61.99 -77.03 -66.03
C ALA A 327 -62.18 -78.36 -66.82
N PRO A 328 -61.34 -79.39 -66.60
CA PRO A 328 -61.54 -80.69 -67.20
C PRO A 328 -62.89 -81.29 -66.77
N SER A 329 -63.52 -82.08 -67.64
CA SER A 329 -64.73 -82.83 -67.28
C SER A 329 -64.39 -83.84 -66.17
N VAL A 330 -65.37 -84.15 -65.31
CA VAL A 330 -65.22 -85.08 -64.18
C VAL A 330 -64.62 -86.42 -64.59
N TRP A 331 -64.94 -86.89 -65.80
CA TRP A 331 -64.44 -88.15 -66.36
C TRP A 331 -62.93 -88.14 -66.62
N ASN A 332 -62.38 -87.06 -67.19
CA ASN A 332 -60.94 -86.96 -67.46
C ASN A 332 -60.09 -86.97 -66.17
N PHE A 333 -60.67 -86.51 -65.05
CA PHE A 333 -60.00 -86.54 -63.75
C PHE A 333 -59.95 -87.97 -63.17
N ILE A 334 -61.04 -88.73 -63.33
CA ILE A 334 -61.10 -90.14 -62.89
C ILE A 334 -60.09 -90.97 -63.70
N ASP A 335 -60.00 -90.77 -65.01
CA ASP A 335 -59.05 -91.47 -65.87
C ASP A 335 -57.59 -91.17 -65.50
N ALA A 336 -57.26 -89.89 -65.23
CA ALA A 336 -55.92 -89.50 -64.81
C ALA A 336 -55.52 -90.09 -63.45
N ILE A 337 -56.46 -90.27 -62.51
CA ILE A 337 -56.20 -90.96 -61.24
C ILE A 337 -55.90 -92.45 -61.49
N LEU A 338 -56.66 -93.09 -62.37
CA LEU A 338 -56.46 -94.50 -62.71
C LEU A 338 -55.11 -94.71 -63.41
N GLU A 339 -54.73 -93.82 -64.33
CA GLU A 339 -53.39 -93.80 -64.92
C GLU A 339 -52.30 -93.58 -63.87
N GLY A 340 -52.49 -92.67 -62.92
CA GLY A 340 -51.53 -92.46 -61.83
C GLY A 340 -51.30 -93.73 -61.00
N VAL A 341 -52.37 -94.46 -60.67
CA VAL A 341 -52.28 -95.75 -59.96
C VAL A 341 -51.57 -96.81 -60.79
N ALA A 342 -51.74 -96.81 -62.12
CA ALA A 342 -51.04 -97.72 -63.02
C ALA A 342 -49.53 -97.39 -63.10
N ILE A 343 -49.19 -96.11 -63.26
CA ILE A 343 -47.80 -95.63 -63.33
C ILE A 343 -47.09 -95.86 -62.00
N ASP A 344 -47.75 -95.68 -60.85
CA ASP A 344 -47.16 -95.98 -59.53
C ASP A 344 -46.82 -97.47 -59.36
N LYS A 345 -47.66 -98.36 -59.93
CA LYS A 345 -47.36 -99.79 -59.96
C LYS A 345 -46.15 -100.07 -60.85
N GLU A 346 -46.06 -99.46 -62.03
CA GLU A 346 -44.91 -99.59 -62.92
C GLU A 346 -43.63 -98.99 -62.32
N PHE A 347 -43.72 -97.86 -61.63
CA PHE A 347 -42.61 -97.21 -60.95
C PHE A 347 -42.07 -98.11 -59.83
N LYS A 348 -42.95 -98.72 -59.02
CA LYS A 348 -42.55 -99.71 -58.00
C LYS A 348 -41.90 -100.94 -58.62
N ILE A 349 -42.38 -101.40 -59.78
CA ILE A 349 -41.73 -102.51 -60.52
C ILE A 349 -40.36 -102.09 -61.03
N ALA A 350 -40.23 -100.87 -61.57
CA ALA A 350 -38.98 -100.33 -62.08
C ALA A 350 -37.94 -100.08 -60.97
N GLU A 351 -38.35 -99.58 -59.80
CA GLU A 351 -37.49 -99.49 -58.61
C GLU A 351 -36.99 -100.86 -58.17
N ARG A 352 -37.89 -101.86 -58.15
CA ARG A 352 -37.52 -103.23 -57.77
C ARG A 352 -36.56 -103.86 -58.77
N ARG A 353 -36.76 -103.62 -60.08
CA ARG A 353 -35.81 -104.02 -61.15
C ARG A 353 -34.47 -103.32 -61.00
N ARG A 354 -34.46 -102.00 -60.79
CA ARG A 354 -33.23 -101.22 -60.54
C ARG A 354 -32.48 -101.75 -59.33
N TYR A 355 -33.17 -102.06 -58.24
CA TYR A 355 -32.58 -102.64 -57.04
C TYR A 355 -31.92 -104.00 -57.31
N ILE A 356 -32.60 -104.89 -58.04
CA ILE A 356 -32.03 -106.19 -58.46
C ILE A 356 -30.80 -105.98 -59.36
N SER A 357 -30.89 -105.10 -60.36
CA SER A 357 -29.76 -104.76 -61.25
C SER A 357 -28.58 -104.18 -60.47
N GLN A 358 -28.81 -103.37 -59.44
CA GLN A 358 -27.77 -102.80 -58.59
C GLN A 358 -27.10 -103.87 -57.72
N ILE A 359 -27.86 -104.84 -57.19
CA ILE A 359 -27.31 -106.01 -56.48
C ILE A 359 -26.44 -106.87 -57.42
N ILE A 360 -26.93 -107.17 -58.62
CA ILE A 360 -26.19 -107.94 -59.64
C ILE A 360 -24.92 -107.20 -60.04
N HIS A 361 -25.01 -105.89 -60.33
CA HIS A 361 -23.86 -105.06 -60.67
C HIS A 361 -22.81 -105.06 -59.55
N ASN A 362 -23.23 -104.93 -58.28
CA ASN A 362 -22.31 -104.97 -57.14
C ASN A 362 -21.66 -106.35 -56.94
N LYS A 363 -22.40 -107.45 -57.18
CA LYS A 363 -21.85 -108.81 -57.20
C LYS A 363 -20.83 -109.00 -58.33
N ASN A 364 -21.17 -108.58 -59.55
CA ASN A 364 -20.29 -108.70 -60.72
C ASN A 364 -19.06 -107.80 -60.60
N LYS A 365 -19.19 -106.58 -60.06
CA LYS A 365 -18.06 -105.69 -59.73
C LYS A 365 -17.14 -106.32 -58.68
N ARG A 366 -17.70 -106.96 -57.64
CA ARG A 366 -16.90 -107.72 -56.66
C ARG A 366 -16.20 -108.93 -57.28
N LEU A 367 -16.83 -109.64 -58.22
CA LEU A 367 -16.21 -110.75 -58.94
C LEU A 367 -15.12 -110.26 -59.89
N LEU A 368 -15.36 -109.19 -60.66
CA LEU A 368 -14.37 -108.57 -61.55
C LEU A 368 -13.15 -108.02 -60.79
N LEU A 369 -13.36 -107.40 -59.63
CA LEU A 369 -12.25 -107.00 -58.74
C LEU A 369 -11.46 -108.21 -58.21
N LYS A 370 -12.10 -109.38 -58.04
CA LYS A 370 -11.43 -110.65 -57.68
C LYS A 370 -10.70 -111.30 -58.86
N PHE A 371 -11.12 -111.03 -60.11
CA PHE A 371 -10.42 -111.50 -61.32
C PHE A 371 -9.24 -110.57 -61.70
N GLN A 372 -9.38 -109.24 -61.52
CA GLN A 372 -8.29 -108.26 -61.73
C GLN A 372 -7.15 -108.31 -60.71
N SER A 373 -7.32 -109.04 -59.60
CA SER A 373 -6.29 -109.17 -58.56
C SER A 373 -5.46 -110.45 -58.64
N ARG A 374 -5.63 -111.30 -59.68
CA ARG A 374 -4.79 -112.51 -59.83
C ARG A 374 -4.33 -112.88 -61.25
N SER A 375 -4.71 -112.12 -62.27
CA SER A 375 -3.81 -111.84 -63.39
C SER A 375 -3.06 -110.53 -63.07
N GLU A 376 -1.78 -110.66 -62.69
CA GLU A 376 -0.73 -109.61 -62.64
C GLU A 376 -0.51 -108.83 -61.32
N GLN A 377 0.45 -109.36 -60.55
CA GLN A 377 1.48 -108.62 -59.79
C GLN A 377 2.83 -108.76 -60.56
N PRO A 378 3.88 -107.91 -60.41
CA PRO A 378 3.94 -106.62 -59.69
C PRO A 378 4.61 -105.44 -60.45
N SER A 379 4.08 -104.22 -60.23
CA SER A 379 4.87 -103.09 -59.72
C SER A 379 3.99 -102.16 -58.84
N SER A 380 4.40 -102.08 -57.57
CA SER A 380 4.21 -101.03 -56.56
C SER A 380 2.86 -100.32 -56.30
N SER A 381 2.49 -100.36 -55.00
CA SER A 381 1.88 -99.31 -54.14
C SER A 381 0.52 -98.74 -54.58
N GLY A 382 -0.58 -99.03 -53.86
CA GLY A 382 -1.00 -98.28 -52.66
C GLY A 382 -2.16 -97.34 -53.07
N GLU A 383 -3.24 -97.07 -52.35
CA GLU A 383 -3.67 -97.34 -50.97
C GLU A 383 -5.22 -97.36 -50.89
N ARG A 384 -5.67 -97.83 -49.71
CA ARG A 384 -6.91 -97.57 -48.94
C ARG A 384 -7.49 -96.14 -49.15
N GLY A 385 -8.78 -95.83 -48.97
CA GLY A 385 -9.90 -96.48 -48.28
C GLY A 385 -11.23 -95.81 -48.70
N ALA A 386 -12.37 -96.50 -48.65
CA ALA A 386 -13.17 -96.70 -47.43
C ALA A 386 -13.67 -95.37 -46.85
N THR A 387 -14.86 -94.92 -47.28
CA THR A 387 -16.17 -95.19 -46.65
C THR A 387 -16.46 -94.32 -45.46
N SER A 388 -17.72 -93.89 -45.43
CA SER A 388 -18.50 -93.63 -44.22
C SER A 388 -18.06 -92.36 -43.50
N GLY A 389 -18.79 -91.27 -43.57
CA GLY A 389 -20.25 -91.20 -43.58
C GLY A 389 -20.66 -90.11 -42.60
N TYR A 390 -21.94 -89.76 -42.64
CA TYR A 390 -22.67 -89.12 -41.55
C TYR A 390 -22.15 -87.71 -41.17
N GLU A 391 -22.84 -86.68 -41.64
CA GLU A 391 -23.93 -86.02 -40.90
C GLU A 391 -23.41 -84.68 -40.38
N GLY A 392 -24.19 -83.62 -40.56
CA GLY A 392 -23.77 -82.28 -40.16
C GLY A 392 -24.36 -81.20 -41.05
N PHE A 393 -25.68 -81.10 -41.16
CA PHE A 393 -26.48 -80.13 -40.39
C PHE A 393 -26.33 -78.67 -40.86
N LEU A 394 -27.45 -78.19 -41.42
CA LEU A 394 -27.99 -76.82 -41.35
C LEU A 394 -27.13 -75.66 -41.87
N GLU A 395 -27.24 -75.40 -43.17
CA GLU A 395 -27.01 -74.08 -43.74
C GLU A 395 -28.33 -73.28 -43.67
N ASN A 396 -28.58 -72.64 -42.53
CA ASN A 396 -29.66 -71.67 -42.37
C ASN A 396 -29.14 -70.27 -42.71
N GLY A 397 -29.39 -69.84 -43.95
CA GLY A 397 -29.41 -68.44 -44.30
C GLY A 397 -30.73 -67.77 -43.89
N LYS A 398 -30.64 -66.69 -43.10
CA LYS A 398 -31.52 -65.49 -43.05
C LYS A 398 -31.14 -64.68 -41.80
N ARG A 399 -30.54 -63.49 -41.96
CA ARG A 399 -31.18 -62.16 -42.10
C ARG A 399 -31.76 -61.57 -40.80
N ARG A 400 -31.43 -60.28 -40.62
CA ARG A 400 -32.03 -59.20 -39.79
C ARG A 400 -31.58 -59.16 -38.34
N ARG A 401 -30.84 -58.11 -37.92
CA ARG A 401 -31.25 -56.71 -37.65
C ARG A 401 -32.35 -56.62 -36.58
N GLY A 402 -31.92 -56.20 -35.40
CA GLY A 402 -32.63 -55.55 -34.32
C GLY A 402 -31.56 -54.88 -33.48
#